data_AF-A0A257X568-F1
#
_entry.id   AF-A0A257X568-F1
#
_cell.length_a   1.000
_cell.length_b   1.000
_cell.length_c   1.000
_cell.angle_alpha   90.00
_cell.angle_beta   90.00
_cell.angle_gamma   90.00
#
_symmetry.space_group_name_H-M   'P 1'
#
loop_
_entity.id
_entity.type
_entity.pdbx_description
1 polymer ?
#
loop_
_entity_poly.entity_id
_entity_poly.type
_entity_poly.pdbx_seq_one_letter_code
_entity_poly.pdbx_strand_id
1 'polypeptide(L)'
;VDQMLWTFEHLAFVPHVRDGHPLTDTSPVRIGHDPALAPVDAVLLNLSAQVPEGFEQREHIVEIVGRDAEDREAARARFVLYRQHGCDLHTRHATAETA
;
A
#
# COMPACT_ATOMS: atom_id res chain seq x y z
N VAL A 1 6.24 -7.12 -6.88
CA VAL A 1 4.86 -7.16 -6.34
C VAL A 1 3.99 -8.07 -7.19
N ASP A 2 3.68 -7.70 -8.43
CA ASP A 2 2.89 -8.49 -9.40
C ASP A 2 3.17 -10.01 -9.36
N GLN A 3 4.36 -10.44 -9.78
CA GLN A 3 4.75 -11.85 -9.72
C GLN A 3 4.68 -12.45 -8.30
N MET A 4 5.00 -11.69 -7.26
CA MET A 4 5.02 -12.19 -5.88
C MET A 4 3.61 -12.52 -5.38
N LEU A 5 2.61 -11.73 -5.77
CA LEU A 5 1.21 -11.97 -5.41
C LEU A 5 0.66 -13.26 -6.02
N TRP A 6 1.27 -13.77 -7.09
CA TRP A 6 0.93 -15.08 -7.65
C TRP A 6 1.61 -16.26 -6.95
N THR A 7 2.73 -16.02 -6.25
CA THR A 7 3.58 -17.11 -5.74
C THR A 7 3.75 -17.11 -4.22
N PHE A 8 3.20 -16.14 -3.49
CA PHE A 8 3.47 -16.01 -2.04
C PHE A 8 2.88 -17.15 -1.21
N GLU A 9 1.74 -17.72 -1.63
CA GLU A 9 1.11 -18.87 -0.99
C GLU A 9 0.51 -19.78 -2.07
N HIS A 10 0.87 -21.06 -2.06
CA HIS A 10 0.60 -21.99 -3.18
C HIS A 10 -0.88 -22.16 -3.50
N LEU A 11 -1.75 -22.03 -2.50
CA LEU A 11 -3.20 -22.20 -2.64
C LEU A 11 -3.95 -20.87 -2.64
N ALA A 12 -3.26 -19.73 -2.50
CA ALA A 12 -3.89 -18.43 -2.53
C ALA A 12 -4.05 -17.93 -3.97
N PHE A 13 -5.20 -17.31 -4.23
CA PHE A 13 -5.46 -16.59 -5.47
C PHE A 13 -5.79 -15.14 -5.14
N VAL A 14 -4.86 -14.24 -5.43
CA VAL A 14 -5.05 -12.79 -5.24
C VAL A 14 -5.17 -12.15 -6.62
N PRO A 15 -6.40 -11.95 -7.14
CA PRO A 15 -6.60 -11.32 -8.44
C PRO A 15 -6.12 -9.87 -8.40
N HIS A 16 -5.14 -9.56 -9.23
CA HIS A 16 -4.55 -8.24 -9.32
C HIS A 16 -4.23 -7.87 -10.76
N VAL A 17 -4.21 -6.57 -11.03
CA VAL A 17 -3.82 -6.01 -12.33
C VAL A 17 -2.99 -4.76 -12.12
N ARG A 18 -2.26 -4.35 -13.16
CA ARG A 18 -1.64 -3.02 -13.21
C ARG A 18 -2.65 -1.98 -13.68
N ASP A 19 -2.42 -0.73 -13.29
CA ASP A 19 -3.20 0.38 -13.82
C ASP A 19 -3.17 0.38 -15.35
N GLY A 20 -4.31 0.71 -15.96
CA GLY A 20 -4.50 0.70 -17.42
C GLY A 20 -4.83 -0.67 -18.02
N HIS A 21 -4.87 -1.75 -17.22
CA HIS A 21 -5.33 -3.05 -17.71
C HIS A 21 -6.84 -3.04 -18.01
N PRO A 22 -7.35 -3.77 -19.02
CA PRO A 22 -8.78 -3.82 -19.34
C PRO A 22 -9.70 -4.28 -18.20
N LEU A 23 -9.15 -4.97 -17.21
CA LEU A 23 -9.87 -5.47 -16.03
C LEU A 23 -9.66 -4.60 -14.79
N THR A 24 -9.13 -3.38 -14.93
CA THR A 24 -8.87 -2.46 -13.80
C THR A 24 -10.13 -2.25 -12.95
N ASP A 25 -11.27 -2.04 -13.59
CA ASP A 25 -12.54 -1.75 -12.90
C ASP A 25 -13.16 -2.92 -12.15
N THR A 26 -12.74 -4.14 -12.46
CA THR A 26 -13.26 -5.36 -11.84
C THR A 26 -12.24 -6.09 -10.97
N SER A 27 -10.98 -5.65 -10.98
CA SER A 27 -9.91 -6.24 -10.17
C SER A 27 -9.90 -5.65 -8.77
N PRO A 28 -9.93 -6.48 -7.71
CA PRO A 28 -9.93 -6.01 -6.33
C PRO A 28 -8.58 -5.46 -5.88
N VAL A 29 -7.49 -5.88 -6.53
CA VAL A 29 -6.15 -5.34 -6.28
C VAL A 29 -5.66 -4.66 -7.56
N ARG A 30 -5.22 -3.41 -7.42
CA ARG A 30 -4.60 -2.60 -8.48
C ARG A 30 -3.17 -2.26 -8.08
N ILE A 31 -2.22 -2.47 -9.00
CA ILE A 31 -0.80 -2.19 -8.80
C ILE A 31 -0.44 -0.98 -9.65
N GLY A 32 -0.11 0.12 -8.98
CA GLY A 32 -0.03 1.42 -9.59
C GLY A 32 0.90 2.38 -8.87
N HIS A 33 1.00 3.57 -9.43
CA HIS A 33 1.73 4.69 -8.85
C HIS A 33 0.85 5.91 -8.58
N ASP A 34 -0.33 5.97 -9.21
CA ASP A 34 -1.27 7.07 -9.04
C ASP A 34 -2.48 6.58 -8.23
N PRO A 35 -2.55 6.88 -6.92
CA PRO A 35 -3.69 6.47 -6.13
C PRO A 35 -4.98 7.13 -6.61
N ALA A 36 -4.96 8.29 -7.29
CA ALA A 36 -6.17 8.98 -7.74
C ALA A 36 -6.98 8.18 -8.78
N LEU A 37 -6.36 7.19 -9.44
CA LEU A 37 -7.04 6.28 -10.38
C LEU A 37 -7.80 5.15 -9.67
N ALA A 38 -7.61 4.97 -8.37
CA ALA A 38 -8.31 3.96 -7.59
C ALA A 38 -9.73 4.42 -7.19
N PRO A 39 -10.66 3.48 -6.94
CA PRO A 39 -11.97 3.80 -6.35
C PRO A 39 -11.83 4.56 -5.03
N VAL A 40 -12.85 5.36 -4.69
CA VAL A 40 -12.81 6.24 -3.50
C VAL A 40 -12.67 5.44 -2.20
N ASP A 41 -13.31 4.28 -2.13
CA ASP A 41 -13.31 3.34 -0.99
C ASP A 41 -12.10 2.40 -0.96
N ALA A 42 -11.16 2.53 -1.90
CA ALA A 42 -9.98 1.69 -1.94
C ALA A 42 -9.02 2.01 -0.78
N VAL A 43 -8.47 0.95 -0.18
CA VAL A 43 -7.35 1.06 0.77
C VAL A 43 -6.05 1.22 0.00
N LEU A 44 -5.28 2.26 0.31
CA LEU A 44 -3.96 2.47 -0.26
C LEU A 44 -2.89 1.74 0.54
N LEU A 45 -2.26 0.72 -0.06
CA LEU A 45 -1.01 0.17 0.45
C LEU A 45 0.17 0.89 -0.20
N ASN A 46 0.81 1.80 0.53
CA ASN A 46 1.99 2.50 0.03
C ASN A 46 3.24 1.63 0.24
N LEU A 47 3.91 1.29 -0.86
CA LEU A 47 5.18 0.56 -0.87
C LEU A 47 6.35 1.44 -1.34
N SER A 48 6.12 2.74 -1.56
CA SER A 48 7.13 3.69 -1.99
C SER A 48 7.82 4.37 -0.82
N ALA A 49 9.01 4.93 -1.05
CA ALA A 49 9.75 5.64 -0.02
C ALA A 49 9.11 7.00 0.36
N GLN A 50 8.20 7.51 -0.47
CA GLN A 50 7.58 8.83 -0.34
C GLN A 50 6.06 8.70 -0.11
N VAL A 51 5.42 9.79 0.30
CA VAL A 51 3.95 9.85 0.32
C VAL A 51 3.47 10.06 -1.11
N PRO A 52 2.61 9.19 -1.68
CA PRO A 52 2.09 9.35 -3.03
C PRO A 52 1.23 10.62 -3.14
N GLU A 53 1.30 11.28 -4.29
CA GLU A 53 0.39 12.39 -4.60
C GLU A 53 -1.06 11.90 -4.61
N GLY A 54 -1.99 12.67 -4.03
CA GLY A 54 -3.41 12.30 -3.99
C GLY A 54 -3.77 11.27 -2.92
N PHE A 55 -2.86 10.95 -2.00
CA PHE A 55 -3.16 10.09 -0.85
C PHE A 55 -4.32 10.61 0.00
N GLU A 56 -4.55 11.93 0.00
CA GLU A 56 -5.60 12.59 0.78
C GLU A 56 -7.02 12.16 0.37
N GLN A 57 -7.17 11.61 -0.84
CA GLN A 57 -8.43 11.07 -1.32
C GLN A 57 -8.74 9.68 -0.75
N ARG A 58 -7.81 9.08 0.00
CA ARG A 58 -7.92 7.72 0.54
C ARG A 58 -8.26 7.79 2.03
N GLU A 59 -9.34 7.11 2.40
CA GLU A 59 -9.77 7.04 3.80
C GLU A 59 -8.83 6.15 4.64
N HIS A 60 -8.23 5.14 4.01
CA HIS A 60 -7.37 4.18 4.68
C HIS A 60 -6.05 4.01 3.94
N ILE A 61 -4.96 4.16 4.69
CA ILE A 61 -3.59 4.03 4.19
C ILE A 61 -2.86 3.03 5.08
N VAL A 62 -2.27 2.03 4.45
CA VAL A 62 -1.40 1.05 5.09
C VAL A 62 0.03 1.28 4.61
N GLU A 63 0.94 1.33 5.57
CA GLU A 63 2.37 1.53 5.36
C GLU A 63 3.14 0.33 5.90
N ILE A 64 4.16 -0.10 5.15
CA ILE A 64 5.10 -1.11 5.62
C ILE A 64 6.40 -0.41 5.99
N VAL A 65 6.88 -0.69 7.20
CA VAL A 65 8.16 -0.19 7.71
C VAL A 65 9.09 -1.37 7.93
N GLY A 66 10.13 -1.43 7.11
CA GLY A 66 11.23 -2.37 7.18
C GLY A 66 12.13 -2.16 8.39
N ARG A 67 13.13 -3.03 8.49
CA ARG A 67 14.02 -3.11 9.67
C ARG A 67 15.34 -2.37 9.47
N ASP A 68 15.73 -2.13 8.23
CA ASP A 68 16.96 -1.40 7.91
C ASP A 68 16.83 0.10 8.22
N ALA A 69 17.98 0.76 8.37
CA ALA A 69 18.04 2.14 8.84
C ALA A 69 17.49 3.13 7.81
N GLU A 70 17.68 2.87 6.53
CA GLU A 70 17.24 3.73 5.44
C GLU A 70 15.72 3.74 5.34
N ASP A 71 15.10 2.56 5.32
CA ASP A 71 13.65 2.46 5.26
C ASP A 71 12.97 3.01 6.51
N ARG A 72 13.58 2.82 7.69
CA ARG A 72 13.10 3.45 8.93
C ARG A 72 13.13 4.96 8.88
N GLU A 73 14.15 5.55 8.25
CA GLU A 73 14.23 7.01 8.12
C GLU A 73 13.20 7.54 7.13
N ALA A 74 13.04 6.87 5.98
CA ALA A 74 12.00 7.18 5.02
C ALA A 74 10.60 7.07 5.66
N ALA A 75 10.34 6.01 6.43
CA ALA A 75 9.08 5.81 7.14
C ALA A 75 8.80 6.89 8.18
N ARG A 76 9.82 7.38 8.90
CA ARG A 76 9.67 8.52 9.82
C ARG A 76 9.24 9.79 9.08
N ALA A 77 9.84 10.06 7.92
CA ALA A 77 9.47 11.21 7.11
C ALA A 77 8.00 11.12 6.66
N ARG A 78 7.56 9.96 6.16
CA ARG A 78 6.15 9.72 5.79
C ARG A 78 5.20 9.84 6.99
N PHE A 79 5.56 9.27 8.14
CA PHE A 79 4.77 9.36 9.37
C PHE A 79 4.54 10.81 9.81
N VAL A 80 5.58 11.66 9.72
CA VAL A 80 5.46 13.09 10.03
C VAL A 80 4.51 13.79 9.07
N LEU A 81 4.59 13.49 7.76
CA LEU A 81 3.68 14.05 6.75
C LEU A 81 2.23 13.65 7.03
N TYR A 82 1.92 12.37 7.20
CA TYR A 82 0.55 11.94 7.53
C TYR A 82 0.01 12.60 8.79
N ARG A 83 0.84 12.74 9.83
CA ARG A 83 0.46 13.44 11.07
C ARG A 83 0.13 14.92 10.81
N GLN A 84 0.91 15.59 9.98
CA GLN A 84 0.67 17.00 9.61
C GLN A 84 -0.63 17.17 8.82
N HIS A 85 -1.02 16.17 8.04
CA HIS A 85 -2.29 16.13 7.31
C HIS A 85 -3.48 15.65 8.18
N GLY A 86 -3.28 15.45 9.48
CA GLY A 86 -4.36 15.11 10.42
C GLY A 86 -4.81 13.65 10.37
N CYS A 87 -4.02 12.75 9.78
CA CYS A 87 -4.32 11.33 9.78
C CYS A 87 -4.29 10.75 11.20
N ASP A 88 -5.20 9.83 11.51
CA ASP A 88 -5.18 9.04 12.73
C ASP A 88 -4.17 7.88 12.59
N LEU A 89 -3.07 7.95 13.34
CA LEU A 89 -1.89 7.10 13.14
C LEU A 89 -1.83 5.97 14.17
N HIS A 90 -1.85 4.74 13.66
CA HIS A 90 -1.72 3.52 14.45
C HIS A 90 -0.52 2.72 13.98
N THR A 91 0.36 2.32 14.92
CA THR A 91 1.49 1.45 14.62
C THR A 91 1.27 0.09 15.26
N ARG A 92 1.48 -0.97 14.48
CA ARG A 92 1.40 -2.36 14.95
C ARG A 92 2.63 -3.11 14.46
N HIS A 93 3.12 -4.04 15.26
CA HIS A 93 4.14 -4.98 14.78
C HIS A 93 3.46 -5.99 13.85
N ALA A 94 4.03 -6.19 12.66
CA ALA A 94 3.61 -7.27 11.79
C ALA A 94 3.99 -8.60 12.46
N THR A 95 3.00 -9.36 12.89
CA THR A 95 3.19 -10.75 13.32
C THR A 95 3.17 -11.63 12.08
N ALA A 96 4.29 -12.27 11.77
CA ALA A 96 4.26 -13.37 10.82
C ALA A 96 3.64 -14.56 11.55
N GLU A 97 2.36 -14.86 11.29
CA GLU A 97 1.85 -16.19 11.56
C GLU A 97 2.42 -17.10 10.48
N THR A 98 3.30 -18.02 10.90
CA THR A 98 3.81 -19.08 10.03
C THR A 98 2.67 -20.08 9.83
N ALA A 99 2.08 -20.07 8.63
CA ALA A 99 1.21 -21.15 8.17
C ALA A 99 2.04 -22.40 7.81
#